data_AF-A0A0M3J022-F1
#
_entry.id   AF-A0A0M3J022-F1
#
_cell.length_a   1.000
_cell.length_b   1.000
_cell.length_c   1.000
_cell.angle_alpha   90.00
_cell.angle_beta   90.00
_cell.angle_gamma   90.00
#
_symmetry.space_group_name_H-M   'P 1'
#
loop_
_entity.id
_entity.type
_entity.pdbx_description
1 polymer ?
#
loop_
_entity_poly.entity_id
_entity_poly.type
_entity_poly.pdbx_seq_one_letter_code
_entity_poly.pdbx_strand_id
1 'polypeptide(L)' 'MTVDEVKALCMKSLEKARVGKDPDSIQHGRDFYKYMFGHYPDLRKYFKGAEKFTPDDVQKSERFTKQGFFLSISP' A
#
# COMPACT_ATOMS: atom_id res chain seq x y z
N MET A 1 -11.25 -24.09 -5.48
CA MET A 1 -10.91 -23.12 -4.41
C MET A 1 -12.17 -22.79 -3.66
N THR A 2 -12.30 -23.35 -2.46
CA THR A 2 -13.35 -22.95 -1.52
C THR A 2 -13.01 -21.59 -0.90
N VAL A 3 -13.99 -20.95 -0.28
CA VAL A 3 -13.79 -19.64 0.39
C VAL A 3 -12.68 -19.73 1.46
N ASP A 4 -12.61 -20.86 2.18
CA ASP A 4 -11.59 -21.08 3.21
C ASP A 4 -10.19 -21.26 2.63
N GLU A 5 -10.06 -21.92 1.47
CA GLU A 5 -8.79 -22.04 0.76
C GLU A 5 -8.30 -20.69 0.24
N VAL A 6 -9.20 -19.88 -0.32
CA VAL A 6 -8.89 -18.50 -0.75
C VAL A 6 -8.39 -17.68 0.44
N LYS A 7 -9.11 -17.74 1.56
CA LYS A 7 -8.74 -17.03 2.79
C LYS A 7 -7.36 -17.46 3.30
N ALA A 8 -7.10 -18.76 3.37
CA ALA A 8 -5.82 -19.29 3.86
C ALA A 8 -4.64 -18.84 2.98
N LEU A 9 -4.80 -18.90 1.65
CA LEU A 9 -3.77 -18.49 0.71
C LEU A 9 -3.51 -16.97 0.76
N CYS A 10 -4.57 -16.16 0.81
CA CYS A 10 -4.45 -14.71 0.94
C CYS A 10 -3.75 -14.32 2.25
N MET A 11 -4.16 -14.90 3.39
CA MET A 11 -3.54 -14.60 4.69
C MET A 11 -2.05 -14.97 4.70
N LYS A 12 -1.69 -16.14 4.16
CA LYS A 12 -0.29 -16.58 4.03
C LYS A 12 0.54 -15.65 3.15
N SER A 13 -0.03 -15.12 2.07
CA SER A 13 0.67 -14.17 1.19
C SER A 13 0.97 -12.84 1.88
N LEU A 14 0.09 -12.40 2.79
CA LEU A 14 0.20 -11.14 3.52
C LEU A 14 1.10 -11.22 4.77
N GLU A 15 1.53 -12.41 5.20
CA GLU A 15 2.46 -12.58 6.33
C GLU A 15 3.80 -11.84 6.14
N LYS A 16 4.22 -11.63 4.89
CA LYS A 16 5.44 -10.90 4.54
C LYS A 16 5.24 -9.41 4.33
N ALA A 17 3.99 -8.95 4.25
CA ALA A 17 3.60 -7.56 4.09
C ALA A 17 2.72 -7.16 5.27
N ARG A 18 3.29 -7.30 6.49
CA ARG A 18 2.54 -7.05 7.73
C ARG A 18 2.10 -5.60 7.83
N VAL A 19 0.93 -5.46 8.42
CA VAL A 19 0.27 -4.19 8.67
C VAL A 19 0.43 -3.90 10.15
N GLY A 20 1.02 -2.76 10.48
CA GLY A 20 1.45 -2.45 11.83
C GLY A 20 1.84 -0.99 11.96
N LYS A 21 2.15 -0.59 13.20
CA LYS A 21 2.70 0.74 13.51
C LYS A 21 4.23 0.73 13.52
N ASP A 22 4.83 -0.44 13.30
CA ASP A 22 6.27 -0.62 13.26
C ASP A 22 6.86 0.00 11.99
N PRO A 23 8.10 0.51 12.05
CA PRO A 23 8.77 1.15 10.91
C PRO A 23 8.76 0.30 9.63
N ASP A 24 8.91 -1.02 9.77
CA ASP A 24 8.92 -1.96 8.64
C ASP A 24 7.55 -2.06 7.97
N SER A 25 6.48 -2.10 8.75
CA SER A 25 5.10 -2.15 8.24
C SER A 25 4.73 -0.86 7.50
N ILE A 26 5.22 0.27 7.99
CA ILE A 26 5.06 1.57 7.34
C ILE A 26 5.80 1.59 6.00
N GLN A 27 7.00 1.01 5.94
CA GLN A 27 7.77 0.93 4.69
C GLN A 27 7.08 0.03 3.66
N HIS A 28 6.49 -1.11 4.05
CA HIS A 28 5.70 -1.94 3.13
C HIS A 28 4.54 -1.18 2.49
N GLY A 29 3.83 -0.35 3.27
CA GLY A 29 2.77 0.51 2.73
C GLY A 29 3.30 1.55 1.74
N ARG A 30 4.47 2.14 2.00
CA ARG A 30 5.12 3.08 1.07
C ARG A 30 5.56 2.39 -0.21
N ASP A 31 6.14 1.20 -0.11
CA ASP A 31 6.61 0.42 -1.27
C ASP A 31 5.45 0.05 -2.19
N PHE A 32 4.27 -0.25 -1.64
CA PHE A 32 3.06 -0.47 -2.42
C PHE A 32 2.69 0.74 -3.28
N TYR A 33 2.58 1.93 -2.67
CA TYR A 33 2.27 3.14 -3.42
C TYR A 33 3.40 3.56 -4.37
N LYS A 34 4.66 3.33 -3.99
CA LYS A 34 5.82 3.58 -4.84
C LYS A 34 5.76 2.72 -6.11
N TYR A 35 5.48 1.43 -5.96
CA TYR A 35 5.30 0.50 -7.07
C TYR A 35 4.10 0.89 -7.94
N MET A 36 2.96 1.17 -7.32
CA MET A 36 1.74 1.54 -8.03
C MET A 36 1.91 2.85 -8.80
N PHE A 37 2.47 3.89 -8.18
CA PHE A 37 2.69 5.16 -8.85
C PHE A 37 3.72 4.98 -9.96
N GLY A 38 4.79 4.20 -9.76
CA GLY A 38 5.80 3.94 -10.79
C GLY A 38 5.28 3.20 -12.02
N HIS A 39 4.45 2.17 -11.84
CA HIS A 39 4.01 1.28 -12.93
C HIS A 39 2.62 1.60 -13.48
N TYR A 40 1.76 2.26 -12.69
CA TYR A 40 0.37 2.57 -13.05
C TYR A 40 0.07 4.07 -12.84
N PRO A 41 0.71 4.95 -13.62
CA PRO A 41 0.57 6.40 -13.46
C PRO A 41 -0.87 6.90 -13.63
N ASP A 42 -1.70 6.20 -14.40
CA ASP A 42 -3.11 6.57 -14.62
C ASP A 42 -3.96 6.51 -13.35
N LEU A 43 -3.54 5.72 -12.35
CA LEU A 43 -4.21 5.62 -11.06
C LEU A 43 -3.94 6.84 -10.18
N ARG A 44 -2.88 7.61 -10.45
CA ARG A 44 -2.52 8.81 -9.67
C ARG A 44 -3.63 9.86 -9.69
N LYS A 45 -4.45 9.91 -10.76
CA LYS A 45 -5.60 10.83 -10.89
C LYS A 45 -6.65 10.72 -9.78
N TYR A 46 -6.73 9.57 -9.12
CA TYR A 46 -7.65 9.36 -7.99
C TYR A 46 -7.09 9.90 -6.67
N PHE A 47 -5.78 10.18 -6.61
CA PHE A 47 -5.11 10.70 -5.43
C PHE A 47 -5.02 12.23 -5.52
N LYS A 48 -6.13 12.92 -5.20
CA LYS A 48 -6.19 14.39 -5.21
C LYS A 48 -5.02 15.02 -4.46
N GLY A 49 -4.27 15.90 -5.12
CA GLY A 49 -3.07 16.55 -4.58
C GLY A 49 -1.77 15.73 -4.69
N ALA A 50 -1.84 14.48 -5.15
CA ALA A 50 -0.69 13.63 -5.48
C ALA A 50 -0.73 13.14 -6.94
N GLU A 51 -1.55 13.75 -7.78
CA GLU A 51 -1.82 13.31 -9.17
C GLU A 51 -0.55 13.27 -10.05
N LYS A 52 0.46 14.06 -9.70
CA LYS A 52 1.75 14.14 -10.40
C LYS A 52 2.92 13.58 -9.60
N PHE A 53 2.67 12.92 -8.47
CA PHE A 53 3.77 12.42 -7.63
C PHE A 53 4.59 11.38 -8.37
N THR A 54 5.90 11.49 -8.20
CA THR A 54 6.88 10.48 -8.58
C THR A 54 7.02 9.43 -7.47
N PRO A 55 7.59 8.25 -7.76
CA PRO A 55 7.92 7.25 -6.74
C PRO A 55 8.74 7.81 -5.56
N ASP A 56 9.60 8.81 -5.83
CA ASP A 56 10.41 9.46 -4.81
C ASP A 56 9.61 10.45 -3.94
N ASP A 57 8.62 11.12 -4.53
CA ASP A 57 7.69 11.97 -3.77
C ASP A 57 6.82 11.14 -2.82
N VAL A 58 6.43 9.94 -3.26
CA VAL A 58 5.69 8.98 -2.41
C VAL A 58 6.53 8.55 -1.21
N GLN A 59 7.83 8.25 -1.41
CA GLN A 59 8.74 7.84 -0.33
C GLN A 59 8.90 8.91 0.75
N LYS A 60 8.91 10.19 0.36
CA LYS A 60 9.10 11.33 1.28
C LYS A 60 7.80 11.84 1.90
N SER A 61 6.65 11.36 1.45
CA SER A 61 5.35 11.89 1.86
C SER A 61 4.82 11.23 3.14
N GLU A 62 4.61 12.05 4.17
CA GLU A 62 3.90 11.63 5.39
C GLU A 62 2.45 11.19 5.12
N ARG A 63 1.83 11.67 4.03
CA ARG A 63 0.48 11.27 3.64
C ARG A 63 0.41 9.78 3.33
N PHE A 64 1.32 9.26 2.52
CA PHE A 64 1.37 7.82 2.20
C PHE A 64 1.89 6.97 3.35
N THR A 65 2.57 7.58 4.32
CA THR A 65 2.94 6.98 5.60
C THR A 65 1.69 6.69 6.45
N LYS A 66 0.71 7.61 6.47
CA LYS A 66 -0.59 7.43 7.16
C LYS A 66 -1.64 6.69 6.33
N GLN A 67 -1.57 6.76 5.00
CA GLN A 67 -2.58 6.17 4.10
C GLN A 67 -2.31 4.68 3.79
N GLY A 68 -1.05 4.24 3.80
CA GLY A 68 -0.69 2.81 3.76
C GLY A 68 -1.23 2.03 4.96
N PHE A 69 -1.29 2.70 6.13
CA PHE A 69 -2.00 2.21 7.30
C PHE A 69 -3.50 2.08 7.02
N PHE A 70 -4.17 3.16 6.59
CA PHE A 70 -5.65 3.20 6.48
C PHE A 70 -6.27 2.26 5.43
N LEU A 71 -5.63 2.07 4.27
CA LEU A 71 -6.20 1.20 3.21
C LEU A 71 -6.21 -0.28 3.60
N SER A 72 -5.40 -0.67 4.59
CA SER A 72 -5.31 -2.04 5.07
C SER A 72 -6.18 -2.32 6.32
N ILE A 73 -6.87 -1.32 6.86
CA ILE A 73 -7.73 -1.44 8.06
C ILE A 73 -9.18 -1.07 7.78
N SER A 74 -9.56 -0.85 6.52
CA SER A 74 -10.97 -0.66 6.20
C SER A 74 -11.68 -2.02 6.33
N PRO A 75 -12.68 -2.16 7.24
CA PRO A 75 -13.44 -3.39 7.45
C PRO A 75 -14.28 -3.80 6.24
#